data_AF-A0A932J1T8-F1
#
_entry.id   AF-A0A932J1T8-F1
#
_cell.length_a   1.000
_cell.length_b   1.000
_cell.length_c   1.000
_cell.angle_alpha   90.00
_cell.angle_beta   90.00
_cell.angle_gamma   90.00
#
_symmetry.space_group_name_H-M   'P 1'
#
loop_
_entity.id
_entity.type
_entity.pdbx_description
1 polymer ?
#
loop_
_entity_poly.entity_id
_entity_poly.type
_entity_poly.pdbx_seq_one_letter_code
_entity_poly.pdbx_strand_id
1 'polypeptide(L)'
;MLVNYMQAIAERYKKLGYTPYRWLVADKLPPWQPVLRSLADSRLGMLSTSGAYALGQRAYHYRDDCSIRAIPSATPNSELRFSHITENYLVDAKRD
;
A
#
# COMPACT_ATOMS: atom_id res chain seq x y z
N MET A 1 -0.03 18.38 12.76
CA MET A 1 -1.26 17.82 13.37
C MET A 1 -1.21 16.31 13.13
N LEU A 2 -1.21 15.48 14.18
CA LEU A 2 -1.14 14.01 14.02
C LEU A 2 -2.53 13.51 13.63
N VAL A 3 -2.63 12.81 12.50
CA VAL A 3 -3.89 12.19 12.06
C VAL A 3 -4.03 10.83 12.73
N ASN A 4 -5.09 10.63 13.51
CA ASN A 4 -5.42 9.32 14.09
C ASN A 4 -6.16 8.46 13.04
N TYR A 5 -5.39 7.87 12.12
CA TYR A 5 -5.93 7.12 10.98
C TYR A 5 -6.83 5.95 11.39
N MET A 6 -6.48 5.22 12.45
CA MET A 6 -7.29 4.08 12.91
C MET A 6 -8.67 4.53 13.36
N GLN A 7 -8.75 5.63 14.12
CA GLN A 7 -10.02 6.20 14.56
C GLN A 7 -10.81 6.78 13.38
N ALA A 8 -10.15 7.50 12.47
CA ALA A 8 -10.79 8.07 11.29
C ALA A 8 -11.44 6.99 10.39
N ILE A 9 -10.74 5.86 10.19
CA ILE A 9 -11.25 4.72 9.43
C ILE A 9 -12.43 4.06 10.16
N ALA A 10 -12.34 3.86 11.48
CA ALA A 10 -13.43 3.29 12.27
C ALA A 10 -14.72 4.10 12.15
N GLU A 11 -14.63 5.43 12.29
CA GLU A 11 -15.80 6.32 12.16
C GLU A 11 -16.34 6.35 10.73
N ARG A 12 -15.48 6.31 9.70
CA ARG A 12 -15.91 6.24 8.30
C ARG A 12 -16.70 4.96 8.02
N TYR A 13 -16.20 3.81 8.45
CA TYR A 13 -16.89 2.53 8.27
C TYR A 13 -18.23 2.49 9.00
N LYS A 14 -18.26 3.00 10.24
CA LYS A 14 -19.50 3.14 11.03
C LYS A 14 -20.54 4.01 10.33
N LYS A 15 -20.13 5.18 9.80
CA LYS A 15 -21.02 6.08 9.05
C LYS A 15 -21.60 5.43 7.79
N LEU A 16 -20.83 4.57 7.11
CA LEU A 16 -21.24 3.87 5.90
C LEU A 16 -22.06 2.59 6.18
N GLY A 17 -22.27 2.22 7.45
CA GLY A 17 -22.99 0.99 7.83
C GLY A 17 -22.19 -0.29 7.55
N TYR A 18 -20.87 -0.19 7.37
CA TYR A 18 -19.99 -1.34 7.16
C TYR A 18 -19.55 -1.98 8.48
N THR A 19 -19.28 -3.28 8.43
CA THR A 19 -18.60 -3.99 9.52
C THR A 19 -17.27 -3.31 9.83
N PRO A 20 -16.90 -3.09 11.11
CA PRO A 20 -15.64 -2.45 11.47
C PRO A 20 -14.42 -3.08 10.77
N TYR A 21 -13.48 -2.23 10.36
CA TYR A 21 -12.23 -2.68 9.78
C TYR A 21 -11.47 -3.54 10.81
N ARG A 22 -11.04 -4.73 10.38
CA ARG A 22 -10.33 -5.69 11.24
C ARG A 22 -8.83 -5.43 11.20
N TRP A 23 -8.37 -4.63 12.15
CA TRP A 23 -6.94 -4.39 12.34
C TRP A 23 -6.23 -5.65 12.82
N LEU A 24 -5.04 -5.93 12.26
CA LEU A 24 -4.11 -6.87 12.86
C LEU A 24 -3.57 -6.26 14.16
N VAL A 25 -3.72 -6.98 15.27
CA VAL A 25 -3.08 -6.65 16.55
C VAL A 25 -1.96 -7.66 16.76
N ALA A 26 -0.71 -7.18 16.75
CA ALA A 26 0.44 -8.05 16.95
C ALA A 26 0.60 -8.37 18.45
N ASP A 27 0.76 -9.64 18.79
CA ASP A 27 0.94 -10.08 20.19
C ASP A 27 2.31 -9.71 20.76
N LYS A 28 3.26 -9.37 19.90
CA LYS A 28 4.66 -9.12 20.25
C LYS A 28 5.19 -7.92 19.48
N LEU A 29 6.12 -7.21 20.09
CA LEU A 29 6.88 -6.18 19.40
C LEU A 29 7.71 -6.79 18.26
N PRO A 30 7.86 -6.10 17.13
CA PRO A 30 8.75 -6.56 16.07
C PRO A 30 10.19 -6.63 16.59
N PRO A 31 10.99 -7.61 16.13
CA PRO A 31 12.40 -7.71 16.50
C PRO A 31 13.24 -6.69 15.72
N TRP A 32 12.99 -5.40 15.94
CA TRP A 32 13.67 -4.30 15.26
C TRP A 32 15.19 -4.41 15.40
N GLN A 33 15.89 -4.21 14.30
CA GLN A 33 17.35 -4.19 14.25
C GLN A 33 17.82 -2.85 13.67
N PRO A 34 18.95 -2.30 14.16
CA PRO A 34 19.51 -1.09 13.58
C PRO A 34 20.00 -1.36 12.15
N VAL A 35 19.82 -0.38 11.27
CA VAL A 35 20.42 -0.41 9.92
C VAL A 35 21.90 -0.09 10.06
N LEU A 36 22.76 -1.11 9.88
CA LEU A 36 24.21 -0.98 10.11
C LEU A 36 24.96 -0.31 8.96
N ARG A 37 24.40 -0.34 7.74
CA ARG A 37 25.00 0.24 6.54
C ARG A 37 24.39 1.61 6.26
N SER A 38 25.19 2.57 5.82
CA SER A 38 24.66 3.86 5.36
C SER A 38 23.68 3.64 4.20
N LEU A 39 22.67 4.52 4.06
CA LEU A 39 21.77 4.47 2.90
C LEU A 39 22.52 4.72 1.59
N ALA A 40 23.56 5.55 1.61
CA ALA A 40 24.39 5.87 0.45
C ALA A 40 25.11 4.63 -0.11
N ASP A 41 25.48 3.68 0.76
CA ASP A 41 26.13 2.43 0.34
C ASP A 41 25.13 1.29 0.09
N SER A 42 23.84 1.50 0.35
CA SER A 42 22.82 0.44 0.32
C SER A 42 22.13 0.35 -1.05
N ARG A 43 21.73 -0.87 -1.44
CA ARG A 43 20.73 -1.06 -2.50
C ARG A 43 19.35 -1.05 -1.85
N LEU A 44 18.49 -0.14 -2.29
CA LEU A 44 17.17 0.07 -1.69
C LEU A 44 16.09 -0.59 -2.56
N GLY A 45 15.21 -1.33 -1.91
CA GLY A 45 13.93 -1.78 -2.47
C GLY A 45 12.79 -1.15 -1.68
N MET A 46 11.73 -0.74 -2.38
CA MET A 46 10.52 -0.22 -1.76
C MET A 46 9.39 -1.25 -1.93
N LEU A 47 8.75 -1.61 -0.83
CA LEU A 47 7.51 -2.39 -0.83
C LEU A 47 6.36 -1.46 -0.45
N SER A 48 5.28 -1.49 -1.23
CA SER A 48 4.10 -0.67 -1.03
C SER A 48 2.85 -1.51 -1.23
N THR A 49 1.80 -1.23 -0.45
CA THR A 49 0.48 -1.85 -0.57
C THR A 49 -0.47 -1.02 -1.44
N SER A 50 0.07 -0.22 -2.34
CA SER A 50 -0.70 0.77 -3.12
C SER A 50 -1.41 0.17 -4.33
N GLY A 51 -1.38 -1.14 -4.59
CA GLY A 51 -1.99 -1.69 -5.81
C GLY A 51 -1.37 -1.18 -7.11
N ALA A 52 -0.14 -0.65 -7.06
CA ALA A 52 0.59 -0.17 -8.23
C ALA A 52 1.18 -1.32 -9.05
N TYR A 53 1.06 -1.22 -10.37
CA TYR A 53 1.61 -2.18 -11.32
C TYR A 53 2.07 -1.48 -12.61
N ALA A 54 3.03 -2.07 -13.32
CA ALA A 54 3.49 -1.56 -14.61
C ALA A 54 2.58 -2.04 -15.75
N LEU A 55 2.50 -1.26 -16.83
CA LEU A 55 1.81 -1.64 -18.06
C LEU A 55 2.28 -3.02 -18.55
N GLY A 56 1.33 -3.87 -18.93
CA GLY A 56 1.60 -5.26 -19.32
C GLY A 56 1.66 -6.25 -18.14
N GLN A 57 1.78 -5.79 -16.90
CA GLN A 57 1.54 -6.64 -15.74
C GLN A 57 0.02 -6.79 -15.51
N ARG A 58 -0.40 -7.95 -14.99
CA ARG A 58 -1.81 -8.21 -14.61
C ARG A 58 -2.27 -7.13 -13.60
N ALA A 59 -3.53 -6.75 -13.45
CA ALA A 59 -3.92 -5.95 -12.28
C ALA A 59 -3.93 -6.82 -11.00
N TYR A 60 -3.88 -6.22 -9.80
CA TYR A 60 -4.25 -6.95 -8.58
C TYR A 60 -5.72 -7.36 -8.67
N HIS A 61 -6.07 -8.52 -8.13
CA HIS A 61 -7.46 -8.95 -8.05
C HIS A 61 -8.13 -8.41 -6.78
N TYR A 62 -9.45 -8.35 -6.83
CA TYR A 62 -10.26 -7.82 -5.73
C TYR A 62 -10.18 -8.71 -4.49
N ARG A 63 -10.11 -8.07 -3.30
CA ARG A 63 -10.05 -8.62 -1.92
C ARG A 63 -9.01 -9.75 -1.71
N ASP A 64 -8.17 -9.57 -0.69
CA ASP A 64 -7.19 -10.58 -0.22
C ASP A 64 -6.13 -10.99 -1.27
N ASP A 65 -5.81 -10.12 -2.24
CA ASP A 65 -4.66 -10.31 -3.12
C ASP A 65 -3.35 -10.07 -2.35
N CYS A 66 -2.62 -11.16 -2.11
CA CYS A 66 -1.31 -11.15 -1.45
C CYS A 66 -0.14 -11.30 -2.46
N SER A 67 -0.39 -11.13 -3.75
CA SER A 67 0.65 -11.18 -4.78
C SER A 67 1.60 -9.98 -4.68
N ILE A 68 2.83 -10.18 -5.15
CA ILE A 68 3.85 -9.13 -5.19
C ILE A 68 4.30 -8.96 -6.64
N ARG A 69 4.57 -7.73 -7.05
CA ARG A 69 5.26 -7.44 -8.31
C ARG A 69 6.52 -6.63 -8.07
N ALA A 70 7.54 -6.97 -8.84
CA ALA A 70 8.68 -6.10 -9.04
C ALA A 70 8.33 -5.08 -10.12
N ILE A 71 8.57 -3.81 -9.82
CA ILE A 71 8.50 -2.72 -10.78
C ILE A 71 9.90 -2.10 -10.82
N PRO A 72 10.57 -2.05 -11.98
CA PRO A 72 11.84 -1.33 -12.09
C PRO A 72 11.70 0.12 -11.62
N SER A 73 12.66 0.61 -10.84
CA SER A 73 12.63 2.00 -10.36
C SER A 73 12.70 3.04 -11.48
N ALA A 74 13.14 2.63 -12.67
CA ALA A 74 13.20 3.45 -13.88
C ALA A 74 11.91 3.40 -14.73
N THR A 75 10.87 2.65 -14.32
CA THR A 75 9.60 2.60 -15.05
C THR A 75 8.98 4.00 -15.13
N PRO A 76 8.65 4.52 -16.32
CA PRO A 76 8.12 5.86 -16.46
C PRO A 76 6.70 5.94 -15.87
N ASN A 77 6.36 7.09 -15.29
CA ASN A 77 5.04 7.30 -14.67
C ASN A 77 3.88 7.04 -15.64
N SER A 78 4.07 7.31 -16.94
CA SER A 78 3.08 7.03 -18.00
C SER A 78 2.76 5.55 -18.19
N GLU A 79 3.62 4.65 -17.69
CA GLU A 79 3.44 3.20 -17.72
C GLU A 79 2.99 2.63 -16.38
N LEU A 80 2.95 3.44 -15.31
CA LEU A 80 2.40 3.01 -14.04
C LEU A 80 0.88 3.04 -14.07
N ARG A 81 0.28 2.04 -13.44
CA ARG A 81 -1.17 1.89 -13.28
C ARG A 81 -1.47 1.58 -11.82
N PHE A 82 -2.71 1.84 -11.42
CA PHE A 82 -3.18 1.68 -10.05
C PHE A 82 -4.54 0.98 -10.03
N SER A 83 -4.69 0.02 -9.13
CA SER A 83 -5.97 -0.65 -8.87
C SER A 83 -6.23 -0.63 -7.37
N HIS A 84 -7.39 -0.15 -6.96
CA HIS A 84 -7.80 -0.11 -5.56
C HIS A 84 -9.20 -0.67 -5.38
N ILE A 85 -9.49 -1.14 -4.18
CA ILE A 85 -10.72 -1.87 -3.88
C ILE A 85 -12.00 -1.03 -4.10
N THR A 86 -11.89 0.29 -3.94
CA THR A 86 -13.02 1.22 -4.12
C THR A 86 -13.05 1.89 -5.48
N GLU A 87 -11.95 1.84 -6.24
CA GLU A 87 -11.79 2.62 -7.47
C GLU A 87 -11.08 1.80 -8.55
N ASN A 88 -11.83 1.49 -9.62
CA ASN A 88 -11.28 0.85 -10.81
C ASN A 88 -10.53 1.88 -11.66
N TYR A 89 -9.22 1.70 -11.81
CA TYR A 89 -8.34 2.44 -12.73
C TYR A 89 -8.19 3.93 -12.40
N LEU A 90 -7.56 4.22 -11.27
CA LEU A 90 -7.10 5.58 -10.98
C LEU A 90 -5.99 5.99 -11.95
N VAL A 91 -6.13 7.18 -12.54
CA VAL A 91 -5.11 7.82 -13.38
C VAL A 91 -3.91 8.34 -12.58
N ASP A 92 -4.06 8.50 -11.26
CA ASP A 92 -3.03 9.01 -10.35
C ASP A 92 -3.24 8.43 -8.95
N ALA A 93 -2.16 7.96 -8.32
CA ALA A 93 -2.15 7.42 -6.96
C ALA A 93 -2.48 8.48 -5.89
N LYS A 94 -2.34 9.77 -6.19
CA LYS A 94 -2.70 10.87 -5.27
C LYS A 94 -4.20 11.21 -5.24
N ARG A 95 -5.00 10.55 -6.08
CA ARG A 95 -6.44 10.80 -6.20
C ARG A 95 -7.30 9.84 -5.36
N ASP A 96 -6.67 8.90 -4.64
CA ASP A 96 -7.25 8.12 -3.53
C ASP A 96 -7.27 8.95 -2.23
#